data_AF-A0A956EXV3-F1
#
_entry.id   AF-A0A956EXV3-F1
#
_cell.length_a   1.000
_cell.length_b   1.000
_cell.length_c   1.000
_cell.angle_alpha   90.00
_cell.angle_beta   90.00
_cell.angle_gamma   90.00
#
_symmetry.space_group_name_H-M   'P 1'
#
loop_
_entity.id
_entity.type
_entity.pdbx_description
1 polymer ?
#
loop_
_entity_poly.entity_id
_entity_poly.type
_entity_poly.pdbx_seq_one_letter_code
_entity_poly.pdbx_strand_id
1 'polypeptide(L)'
;MRLRVLLLLAATALPGCSKLLGLDDFHPTFEGAAGSGAGGDAGTGNVAGLSGGGSGATSASGATGGTGAMGGTGARGGAGAMGGTGAMGGNGAGGTGASSGDAGTSGDGGASGDGGVAGSAGTGGTETGGLIFSEYVEGHNYTALEVYNAGSAPVDLSACYVSAYGDGSFFSDFPLATTLQPGSTYVLCSSATASATTCQQSPSSMSFNGNDAQVLKCGANVMDVIGQLGTAPANYWGTPPNTTQDHTLRRKCSITQGDTNSGDVFDPAVEWDAFGADDLTDLGKHCE
;
A
#
# COMPACT_ATOMS: atom_id res chain seq x y z
N MET A 1 16.56 37.52 -37.48
CA MET A 1 17.48 37.88 -36.39
C MET A 1 17.32 36.81 -35.30
N ARG A 2 18.14 35.75 -35.33
CA ARG A 2 17.98 34.59 -34.43
C ARG A 2 18.96 34.74 -33.27
N LEU A 3 18.42 34.98 -32.07
CA LEU A 3 19.16 35.12 -30.82
C LEU A 3 19.53 33.73 -30.31
N ARG A 4 20.82 33.37 -30.34
CA ARG A 4 21.34 32.14 -29.72
C ARG A 4 21.73 32.48 -28.28
N VAL A 5 20.97 31.95 -27.32
CA VAL A 5 21.30 31.98 -25.89
C VAL A 5 22.45 30.99 -25.67
N LEU A 6 23.61 31.50 -25.31
CA LEU A 6 24.80 30.73 -24.96
C LEU A 6 24.73 30.38 -23.47
N LEU A 7 24.32 29.16 -23.14
CA LEU A 7 24.33 28.65 -21.78
C LEU A 7 25.76 28.23 -21.41
N LEU A 8 26.38 28.98 -20.50
CA LEU A 8 27.73 28.73 -20.01
C LEU A 8 27.65 27.76 -18.82
N LEU A 9 27.87 26.46 -19.05
CA LEU A 9 28.11 25.51 -17.95
C LEU A 9 29.57 25.61 -17.52
N ALA A 10 29.81 26.20 -16.35
CA ALA A 10 31.09 26.11 -15.66
C ALA A 10 31.19 24.76 -14.95
N ALA A 11 31.93 23.81 -15.52
CA ALA A 11 32.34 22.59 -14.83
C ALA A 11 33.64 22.88 -14.08
N THR A 12 33.59 22.94 -12.75
CA THR A 12 34.78 22.91 -11.90
C THR A 12 35.35 21.49 -11.87
N ALA A 13 36.49 21.29 -12.52
CA ALA A 13 37.22 20.04 -12.51
C ALA A 13 37.92 19.83 -11.15
N LEU A 14 37.65 18.69 -10.51
CA LEU A 14 38.47 18.13 -9.42
C LEU A 14 39.73 17.47 -10.02
N PRO A 15 40.92 17.65 -9.42
CA PRO A 15 42.16 17.14 -10.00
C PRO A 15 42.31 15.63 -9.77
N GLY A 16 42.44 14.88 -10.87
CA GLY A 16 42.93 13.50 -10.81
C GLY A 16 42.26 12.52 -11.77
N CYS A 17 42.38 12.70 -13.08
CA CYS A 17 42.34 11.58 -14.01
C CYS A 17 42.97 11.94 -15.36
N SER A 18 44.19 11.49 -15.58
CA SER A 18 44.87 11.57 -16.88
C SER A 18 44.44 10.38 -17.73
N LYS A 19 43.76 10.63 -18.86
CA LYS A 19 44.03 9.93 -20.14
C LYS A 19 43.31 10.62 -21.29
N LEU A 20 44.15 11.19 -22.15
CA LEU A 20 43.87 11.82 -23.44
C LEU A 20 43.85 10.73 -24.53
N LEU A 21 42.76 10.61 -25.27
CA LEU A 21 42.68 10.07 -26.65
C LEU A 21 41.45 10.78 -27.26
N GLY A 22 41.60 11.77 -28.15
CA GLY A 22 41.93 11.57 -29.57
C GLY A 22 40.65 11.79 -30.38
N LEU A 23 40.28 13.05 -30.61
CA LEU A 23 39.19 13.46 -31.51
C LEU A 23 39.83 13.82 -32.85
N ASP A 24 39.72 12.96 -33.85
CA ASP A 24 39.84 13.34 -35.25
C ASP A 24 39.02 12.37 -36.12
N ASP A 25 38.37 12.94 -37.12
CA ASP A 25 37.78 12.33 -38.31
C ASP A 25 36.41 11.63 -38.19
N PHE A 26 35.34 12.39 -38.47
CA PHE A 26 34.27 11.87 -39.32
C PHE A 26 33.56 13.01 -40.08
N HIS A 27 33.88 13.10 -41.37
CA HIS A 27 33.16 13.87 -42.38
C HIS A 27 32.55 12.86 -43.35
N PRO A 28 31.25 12.96 -43.70
CA PRO A 28 30.85 12.49 -45.02
C PRO A 28 30.10 13.58 -45.78
N THR A 29 30.66 13.90 -46.94
CA THR A 29 30.09 14.66 -48.04
C THR A 29 29.02 13.86 -48.77
N PHE A 30 27.98 14.57 -49.21
CA PHE A 30 26.95 14.12 -50.17
C PHE A 30 27.49 14.20 -51.60
N GLU A 31 27.33 13.14 -52.40
CA GLU A 31 27.12 13.23 -53.86
C GLU A 31 26.32 12.01 -54.33
N GLY A 32 25.42 12.23 -55.30
CA GLY A 32 24.68 11.18 -55.99
C GLY A 32 25.00 11.19 -57.49
N ALA A 33 24.88 10.04 -58.15
CA ALA A 33 24.64 9.92 -59.58
C ALA A 33 24.18 8.48 -59.94
N ALA A 34 23.37 8.41 -61.00
CA ALA A 34 22.63 7.27 -61.49
C ALA A 34 23.42 6.27 -62.37
N GLY A 35 22.88 5.06 -62.58
CA GLY A 35 23.31 4.14 -63.63
C GLY A 35 22.62 2.75 -63.64
N SER A 36 21.67 2.57 -64.58
CA SER A 36 21.25 1.37 -65.37
C SER A 36 21.50 -0.06 -64.84
N GLY A 37 20.48 -0.94 -64.67
CA GLY A 37 19.90 -1.90 -65.67
C GLY A 37 20.68 -3.24 -65.70
N ALA A 38 20.16 -4.49 -65.73
CA ALA A 38 18.86 -5.09 -66.05
C ALA A 38 18.79 -6.58 -65.56
N GLY A 39 17.57 -7.17 -65.59
CA GLY A 39 17.28 -8.63 -65.50
C GLY A 39 16.48 -9.00 -64.23
N GLY A 40 15.16 -9.22 -64.23
CA GLY A 40 14.38 -10.23 -64.98
C GLY A 40 14.19 -11.44 -64.06
N ASP A 41 13.05 -11.62 -63.37
CA ASP A 41 11.96 -12.48 -63.84
C ASP A 41 10.60 -12.12 -63.21
N ALA A 42 9.54 -12.36 -63.97
CA ALA A 42 8.16 -12.00 -63.70
C ALA A 42 7.36 -13.20 -63.17
N GLY A 43 6.52 -12.93 -62.17
CA GLY A 43 5.44 -13.81 -61.74
C GLY A 43 4.18 -12.98 -61.46
N THR A 44 3.29 -12.97 -62.46
CA THR A 44 1.91 -12.47 -62.49
C THR A 44 1.07 -12.91 -61.28
N GLY A 45 0.06 -12.22 -60.73
CA GLY A 45 -0.64 -10.99 -61.08
C GLY A 45 -1.89 -10.86 -60.18
N ASN A 46 -2.24 -9.61 -59.86
CA ASN A 46 -3.56 -9.04 -59.55
C ASN A 46 -4.50 -9.70 -58.51
N VAL A 47 -4.80 -8.96 -57.42
CA VAL A 47 -6.03 -8.13 -57.30
C VAL A 47 -5.87 -7.09 -56.19
N ALA A 48 -6.44 -5.92 -56.42
CA ALA A 48 -6.37 -4.73 -55.59
C ALA A 48 -7.49 -4.64 -54.53
N GLY A 49 -7.14 -4.09 -53.37
CA GLY A 49 -7.93 -3.03 -52.71
C GLY A 49 -8.98 -3.42 -51.66
N LEU A 50 -9.11 -2.52 -50.67
CA LEU A 50 -10.11 -2.39 -49.59
C LEU A 50 -9.74 -3.13 -48.29
N SER A 51 -9.11 -2.48 -47.32
CA SER A 51 -9.66 -1.56 -46.31
C SER A 51 -10.55 -2.24 -45.25
N GLY A 52 -10.15 -2.10 -43.98
CA GLY A 52 -11.09 -2.11 -42.85
C GLY A 52 -11.07 -3.36 -41.96
N GLY A 53 -10.58 -3.16 -40.73
CA GLY A 53 -11.28 -3.53 -39.49
C GLY A 53 -11.69 -4.98 -39.23
N GLY A 54 -11.15 -5.53 -38.13
CA GLY A 54 -11.86 -6.50 -37.30
C GLY A 54 -11.27 -7.90 -37.27
N SER A 55 -10.42 -8.18 -36.28
CA SER A 55 -10.22 -9.53 -35.77
C SER A 55 -9.84 -9.44 -34.29
N GLY A 56 -10.80 -9.79 -33.44
CA GLY A 56 -10.69 -9.81 -32.00
C GLY A 56 -11.89 -10.56 -31.41
N ALA A 57 -11.98 -11.85 -31.71
CA ALA A 57 -12.72 -12.80 -30.88
C ALA A 57 -11.71 -13.77 -30.27
N THR A 58 -12.02 -14.23 -29.05
CA THR A 58 -11.21 -15.01 -28.09
C THR A 58 -10.37 -14.12 -27.14
N SER A 59 -10.49 -14.18 -25.82
CA SER A 59 -10.90 -15.25 -24.92
C SER A 59 -11.89 -14.81 -23.83
N ALA A 60 -12.74 -15.76 -23.44
CA ALA A 60 -13.60 -15.69 -22.27
C ALA A 60 -12.80 -15.73 -20.96
N SER A 61 -13.35 -15.07 -19.94
CA SER A 61 -13.26 -15.33 -18.49
C SER A 61 -12.17 -16.31 -18.03
N GLY A 62 -11.14 -15.78 -17.37
CA GLY A 62 -10.40 -16.53 -16.37
C GLY A 62 -11.09 -16.33 -15.02
N ALA A 63 -11.71 -17.38 -14.47
CA ALA A 63 -12.15 -17.37 -13.08
C ALA A 63 -10.91 -17.19 -12.20
N THR A 64 -10.85 -16.06 -11.46
CA THR A 64 -9.84 -15.83 -10.43
C THR A 64 -9.88 -16.99 -9.44
N GLY A 65 -8.73 -17.64 -9.25
CA GLY A 65 -8.60 -18.83 -8.40
C GLY A 65 -9.08 -18.55 -6.98
N GLY A 66 -9.82 -19.51 -6.42
CA GLY A 66 -10.35 -19.41 -5.06
C GLY A 66 -9.24 -19.11 -4.05
N THR A 67 -9.52 -18.17 -3.16
CA THR A 67 -8.74 -17.83 -1.98
C THR A 67 -8.26 -19.10 -1.28
N GLY A 68 -6.96 -19.21 -1.03
CA GLY A 68 -6.39 -20.34 -0.29
C GLY A 68 -7.07 -20.47 1.07
N ALA A 69 -7.45 -21.69 1.45
CA ALA A 69 -8.09 -21.94 2.74
C ALA A 69 -7.19 -21.45 3.89
N MET A 70 -7.75 -20.65 4.79
CA MET A 70 -7.14 -20.24 6.06
C MET A 70 -6.55 -21.49 6.75
N GLY A 71 -5.24 -21.45 7.02
CA GLY A 71 -4.57 -22.51 7.78
C GLY A 71 -5.26 -22.69 9.13
N GLY A 72 -5.66 -23.92 9.45
CA GLY A 72 -6.39 -24.21 10.67
C GLY A 72 -5.64 -23.71 11.91
N THR A 73 -6.36 -23.05 12.83
CA THR A 73 -5.83 -22.65 14.14
C THR A 73 -5.20 -23.86 14.82
N GLY A 74 -3.94 -23.76 15.24
CA GLY A 74 -3.24 -24.86 15.91
C GLY A 74 -4.03 -25.37 17.11
N ALA A 75 -4.05 -26.70 17.31
CA ALA A 75 -4.81 -27.32 18.40
C ALA A 75 -4.42 -26.67 19.75
N ARG A 76 -5.41 -26.15 20.48
CA ARG A 76 -5.22 -25.70 21.86
C ARG A 76 -4.66 -26.88 22.66
N GLY A 77 -3.46 -26.71 23.24
CA GLY A 77 -2.85 -27.72 24.10
C GLY A 77 -3.85 -28.16 25.17
N GLY A 78 -3.99 -29.48 25.37
CA GLY A 78 -4.91 -30.02 26.37
C GLY A 78 -4.65 -29.42 27.74
N ALA A 79 -5.72 -29.14 28.50
CA ALA A 79 -5.58 -28.75 29.89
C ALA A 79 -4.82 -29.85 30.66
N GLY A 80 -3.80 -29.47 31.43
CA GLY A 80 -3.05 -30.42 32.26
C GLY A 80 -3.99 -31.19 33.19
N ALA A 81 -3.69 -32.47 33.43
CA ALA A 81 -4.49 -33.29 34.34
C ALA A 81 -4.56 -32.62 35.73
N MET A 82 -5.78 -32.43 36.23
CA MET A 82 -5.98 -31.95 37.60
C MET A 82 -5.33 -32.96 38.56
N GLY A 83 -4.40 -32.48 39.40
CA GLY A 83 -3.70 -33.33 40.37
C GLY A 83 -4.70 -34.09 41.25
N GLY A 84 -4.37 -35.35 41.57
CA GLY A 84 -5.24 -36.21 42.37
C GLY A 84 -5.64 -35.52 43.68
N THR A 85 -6.94 -35.51 44.00
CA THR A 85 -7.44 -34.99 45.27
C THR A 85 -6.81 -35.80 46.40
N GLY A 86 -6.18 -35.12 47.37
CA GLY A 86 -5.57 -35.80 48.52
C GLY A 86 -6.59 -36.67 49.27
N ALA A 87 -6.14 -37.80 49.80
CA ALA A 87 -7.00 -38.72 50.53
C ALA A 87 -7.73 -37.98 51.66
N MET A 88 -9.06 -38.07 51.69
CA MET A 88 -9.86 -37.54 52.79
C MET A 88 -9.46 -38.27 54.07
N GLY A 89 -8.98 -37.53 55.08
CA GLY A 89 -8.60 -38.08 56.37
C GLY A 89 -9.76 -38.87 56.99
N GLY A 90 -9.47 -40.04 57.56
CA GLY A 90 -10.50 -40.91 58.12
C GLY A 90 -11.31 -40.19 59.20
N ASN A 91 -12.64 -40.36 59.18
CA ASN A 91 -13.52 -39.86 60.23
C ASN A 91 -13.05 -40.39 61.59
N GLY A 92 -12.80 -39.48 62.54
CA GLY A 92 -12.46 -39.84 63.92
C GLY A 92 -13.55 -40.70 64.56
N ALA A 93 -13.14 -41.74 65.28
CA ALA A 93 -14.04 -42.54 66.10
C ALA A 93 -14.74 -41.66 67.15
N GLY A 94 -16.05 -41.83 67.30
CA GLY A 94 -16.84 -41.11 68.31
C GLY A 94 -16.51 -41.54 69.73
N GLY A 95 -16.32 -40.55 70.62
CA GLY A 95 -16.24 -40.66 72.08
C GLY A 95 -14.82 -40.97 72.61
N THR A 96 -14.26 -40.28 73.60
CA THR A 96 -14.75 -39.29 74.57
C THR A 96 -13.59 -38.36 74.95
N GLY A 97 -13.78 -37.05 74.85
CA GLY A 97 -12.90 -36.05 75.46
C GLY A 97 -11.70 -35.60 74.62
N ALA A 98 -11.44 -34.30 74.73
CA ALA A 98 -10.30 -33.51 74.23
C ALA A 98 -10.33 -33.09 72.74
N SER A 99 -10.43 -31.75 72.56
CA SER A 99 -9.99 -30.91 71.43
C SER A 99 -9.99 -31.52 70.02
N SER A 100 -10.85 -30.96 69.15
CA SER A 100 -10.72 -31.06 67.68
C SER A 100 -9.26 -30.90 67.27
N GLY A 101 -8.67 -31.96 66.72
CA GLY A 101 -7.31 -31.92 66.19
C GLY A 101 -7.23 -30.94 65.02
N ASP A 102 -6.11 -30.24 64.91
CA ASP A 102 -5.86 -29.25 63.86
C ASP A 102 -6.05 -29.85 62.46
N ALA A 103 -6.65 -29.08 61.56
CA ALA A 103 -6.78 -29.45 60.16
C ALA A 103 -5.39 -29.63 59.53
N GLY A 104 -5.17 -30.77 58.85
CA GLY A 104 -3.92 -31.03 58.15
C GLY A 104 -3.61 -29.95 57.11
N THR A 105 -2.33 -29.61 56.97
CA THR A 105 -1.85 -28.60 56.00
C THR A 105 -2.19 -29.03 54.58
N SER A 106 -2.78 -28.13 53.78
CA SER A 106 -2.95 -28.33 52.34
C SER A 106 -1.61 -28.61 51.68
N GLY A 107 -1.52 -29.69 50.91
CA GLY A 107 -0.29 -30.06 50.19
C GLY A 107 0.09 -28.99 49.16
N ASP A 108 1.39 -28.84 48.94
CA ASP A 108 1.96 -27.86 48.01
C ASP A 108 1.37 -28.04 46.59
N GLY A 109 0.91 -26.95 46.00
CA GLY A 109 0.39 -26.95 44.63
C GLY A 109 1.45 -27.42 43.64
N GLY A 110 1.10 -28.39 42.79
CA GLY A 110 2.00 -28.90 41.76
C GLY A 110 2.50 -27.78 40.83
N ALA A 111 3.77 -27.89 40.40
CA ALA A 111 4.39 -26.91 39.53
C ALA A 111 3.57 -26.70 38.24
N SER A 112 3.32 -25.43 37.89
CA SER A 112 2.80 -25.06 36.57
C SER A 112 3.74 -25.60 35.51
N GLY A 113 3.22 -26.41 34.58
CA GLY A 113 3.99 -26.93 33.46
C GLY A 113 4.53 -25.79 32.58
N ASP A 114 5.68 -26.03 31.97
CA ASP A 114 6.35 -25.07 31.08
C ASP A 114 5.36 -24.57 30.00
N GLY A 115 5.22 -23.24 29.92
CA GLY A 115 4.41 -22.62 28.88
C GLY A 115 4.90 -23.07 27.51
N GLY A 116 4.00 -23.63 26.70
CA GLY A 116 4.33 -24.06 25.35
C GLY A 116 4.95 -22.91 24.56
N VAL A 117 6.04 -23.19 23.84
CA VAL A 117 6.67 -22.21 22.95
C VAL A 117 5.63 -21.71 21.95
N ALA A 118 5.56 -20.38 21.78
CA ALA A 118 4.76 -19.78 20.71
C ALA A 118 5.17 -20.43 19.37
N GLY A 119 4.18 -20.91 18.60
CA GLY A 119 4.44 -21.50 17.30
C GLY A 119 5.20 -20.52 16.41
N SER A 120 6.16 -21.01 15.64
CA SER A 120 6.89 -20.20 14.67
C SER A 120 5.90 -19.46 13.78
N ALA A 121 6.06 -18.14 13.65
CA ALA A 121 5.35 -17.36 12.65
C ALA A 121 5.49 -18.05 11.29
N GLY A 122 4.37 -18.27 10.62
CA GLY A 122 4.36 -18.88 9.29
C GLY A 122 5.18 -18.01 8.33
N THR A 123 6.15 -18.61 7.67
CA THR A 123 6.87 -17.98 6.57
C THR A 123 6.00 -17.96 5.31
N GLY A 124 5.65 -16.77 4.83
CA GLY A 124 5.39 -16.55 3.39
C GLY A 124 3.93 -16.53 2.95
N GLY A 125 3.22 -15.46 3.30
CA GLY A 125 2.11 -14.90 2.54
C GLY A 125 2.06 -13.42 2.89
N THR A 126 2.37 -12.53 1.95
CA THR A 126 2.22 -11.08 2.16
C THR A 126 0.73 -10.78 2.19
N GLU A 127 0.10 -10.99 3.34
CA GLU A 127 -1.29 -10.60 3.59
C GLU A 127 -1.32 -9.06 3.62
N THR A 128 -1.52 -8.45 2.45
CA THR A 128 -1.75 -7.01 2.28
C THR A 128 -3.18 -6.60 2.69
N GLY A 129 -3.99 -7.57 3.15
CA GLY A 129 -5.42 -7.44 3.46
C GLY A 129 -5.80 -6.54 4.65
N GLY A 130 -4.96 -5.57 5.01
CA GLY A 130 -5.25 -4.54 6.01
C GLY A 130 -4.57 -3.21 5.71
N LEU A 131 -3.97 -3.03 4.52
CA LEU A 131 -3.46 -1.72 4.11
C LEU A 131 -4.62 -0.83 3.67
N ILE A 132 -4.76 0.32 4.32
CA ILE A 132 -5.81 1.30 4.03
C ILE A 132 -5.21 2.69 3.95
N PHE A 133 -5.88 3.60 3.25
CA PHE A 133 -5.73 5.02 3.54
C PHE A 133 -6.44 5.31 4.87
N SER A 134 -5.70 5.88 5.82
CA SER A 134 -6.20 6.27 7.14
C SER A 134 -6.44 7.77 7.28
N GLU A 135 -5.72 8.58 6.50
CA GLU A 135 -5.93 10.03 6.46
C GLU A 135 -5.65 10.59 5.07
N TYR A 136 -6.52 11.48 4.64
CA TYR A 136 -6.38 12.28 3.42
C TYR A 136 -6.43 13.74 3.86
N VAL A 137 -5.38 14.49 3.54
CA VAL A 137 -5.33 15.92 3.79
C VAL A 137 -5.37 16.62 2.46
N GLU A 138 -6.40 17.43 2.26
CA GLU A 138 -6.44 18.45 1.22
C GLU A 138 -6.90 19.75 1.85
N GLY A 139 -6.12 20.80 1.61
CA GLY A 139 -6.35 22.10 2.17
C GLY A 139 -5.63 23.17 1.38
N HIS A 140 -5.69 24.39 1.88
CA HIS A 140 -5.11 25.53 1.18
C HIS A 140 -3.58 25.53 1.20
N ASN A 141 -2.99 24.89 2.21
CA ASN A 141 -1.54 24.90 2.42
C ASN A 141 -0.94 23.49 2.37
N TYR A 142 -1.72 22.48 2.76
CA TYR A 142 -1.21 21.14 2.99
C TYR A 142 -1.92 20.09 2.15
N THR A 143 -1.12 19.13 1.69
CA THR A 143 -1.61 17.88 1.10
C THR A 143 -0.85 16.70 1.70
N ALA A 144 -1.57 15.62 2.01
CA ALA A 144 -0.99 14.38 2.50
C ALA A 144 -1.91 13.18 2.28
N LEU A 145 -1.30 12.01 2.17
CA LEU A 145 -1.95 10.71 2.21
C LEU A 145 -1.23 9.86 3.26
N GLU A 146 -2.00 9.34 4.20
CA GLU A 146 -1.52 8.40 5.20
C GLU A 146 -2.00 6.99 4.86
N VAL A 147 -1.06 6.05 4.83
CA VAL A 147 -1.32 4.62 4.72
C VAL A 147 -1.16 4.00 6.09
N TYR A 148 -2.14 3.21 6.53
CA TYR A 148 -2.12 2.48 7.80
C TYR A 148 -2.17 0.98 7.57
N ASN A 149 -1.47 0.22 8.42
CA ASN A 149 -1.58 -1.22 8.48
C ASN A 149 -2.54 -1.65 9.60
N ALA A 150 -3.81 -1.86 9.23
CA ALA A 150 -4.85 -2.41 10.10
C ALA A 150 -4.77 -3.94 10.27
N GLY A 151 -3.83 -4.58 9.57
CA GLY A 151 -3.57 -6.01 9.69
C GLY A 151 -2.82 -6.37 10.97
N SER A 152 -2.68 -7.67 11.22
CA SER A 152 -1.97 -8.20 12.40
C SER A 152 -0.53 -8.62 12.12
N ALA A 153 -0.02 -8.40 10.91
CA ALA A 153 1.33 -8.78 10.50
C ALA A 153 2.05 -7.61 9.81
N PRO A 154 3.40 -7.56 9.90
CA PRO A 154 4.17 -6.56 9.15
C PRO A 154 3.97 -6.72 7.64
N VAL A 155 3.85 -5.60 6.93
CA VAL A 155 3.70 -5.58 5.46
C VAL A 155 4.91 -4.90 4.84
N ASP A 156 5.57 -5.59 3.90
CA ASP A 156 6.59 -4.96 3.06
C ASP A 156 5.93 -4.11 1.96
N LEU A 157 6.18 -2.80 2.02
CA LEU A 157 5.63 -1.84 1.07
C LEU A 157 6.48 -1.68 -0.20
N SER A 158 7.56 -2.44 -0.36
CA SER A 158 8.48 -2.33 -1.51
C SER A 158 7.81 -2.51 -2.88
N ALA A 159 6.70 -3.26 -2.93
CA ALA A 159 5.87 -3.43 -4.13
C ALA A 159 4.65 -2.49 -4.18
N CYS A 160 4.48 -1.64 -3.16
CA CYS A 160 3.33 -0.77 -3.00
C CYS A 160 3.62 0.66 -3.49
N TYR A 161 2.58 1.33 -3.97
CA TYR A 161 2.63 2.69 -4.48
C TYR A 161 1.24 3.33 -4.42
N VAL A 162 1.19 4.65 -4.32
CA VAL A 162 -0.04 5.41 -4.57
C VAL A 162 -0.06 5.82 -6.03
N SER A 163 -1.07 5.36 -6.76
CA SER A 163 -1.35 5.78 -8.13
C SER A 163 -2.33 6.94 -8.11
N ALA A 164 -1.90 8.09 -8.62
CA ALA A 164 -2.61 9.35 -8.49
C ALA A 164 -3.21 9.80 -9.83
N TYR A 165 -4.44 10.27 -9.76
CA TYR A 165 -5.27 10.62 -10.92
C TYR A 165 -5.83 12.03 -10.74
N GLY A 166 -5.44 12.92 -11.66
CA GLY A 166 -5.82 14.32 -11.67
C GLY A 166 -6.89 14.55 -12.73
N ASP A 167 -8.00 15.20 -12.39
CA ASP A 167 -9.11 15.44 -13.32
C ASP A 167 -9.53 14.16 -14.10
N GLY A 168 -9.57 13.02 -13.40
CA GLY A 168 -9.94 11.72 -13.97
C GLY A 168 -8.87 11.03 -14.81
N SER A 169 -7.66 11.59 -14.91
CA SER A 169 -6.55 11.04 -15.71
C SER A 169 -5.33 10.72 -14.85
N PHE A 170 -4.65 9.60 -15.16
CA PHE A 170 -3.41 9.24 -14.48
C PHE A 170 -2.33 10.31 -14.66
N PHE A 171 -1.60 10.65 -13.59
CA PHE A 171 -0.45 11.56 -13.69
C PHE A 171 0.83 11.05 -13.03
N SER A 172 0.76 10.27 -11.95
CA SER A 172 1.96 9.80 -11.26
C SER A 172 1.72 8.54 -10.43
N ASP A 173 2.79 7.77 -10.24
CA ASP A 173 2.87 6.75 -9.20
C ASP A 173 3.90 7.21 -8.16
N PHE A 174 3.55 7.09 -6.88
CA PHE A 174 4.41 7.39 -5.75
C PHE A 174 4.78 6.09 -5.04
N PRO A 175 5.98 5.51 -5.31
CA PRO A 175 6.42 4.28 -4.67
C PRO A 175 6.55 4.45 -3.16
N LEU A 176 6.13 3.42 -2.42
CA LEU A 176 6.32 3.31 -0.99
C LEU A 176 7.54 2.44 -0.72
N ALA A 177 8.23 2.68 0.40
CA ALA A 177 9.39 1.87 0.77
C ALA A 177 9.60 1.83 2.27
N THR A 178 9.09 0.78 2.91
CA THR A 178 9.41 0.37 4.29
C THR A 178 8.76 -0.99 4.56
N THR A 179 9.09 -1.60 5.70
CA THR A 179 8.21 -2.60 6.32
C THR A 179 7.31 -1.90 7.33
N LEU A 180 6.02 -1.82 7.04
CA LEU A 180 5.03 -1.20 7.90
C LEU A 180 4.52 -2.19 8.95
N GLN A 181 4.79 -1.94 10.22
CA GLN A 181 4.33 -2.80 11.32
C GLN A 181 2.80 -2.69 11.49
N PRO A 182 2.15 -3.70 12.08
CA PRO A 182 0.75 -3.59 12.53
C PRO A 182 0.55 -2.34 13.37
N GLY A 183 -0.54 -1.60 13.14
CA GLY A 183 -0.84 -0.38 13.89
C GLY A 183 0.01 0.84 13.52
N SER A 184 0.93 0.72 12.56
CA SER A 184 1.78 1.85 12.15
C SER A 184 1.28 2.52 10.87
N THR A 185 1.68 3.77 10.69
CA THR A 185 1.36 4.60 9.54
C THR A 185 2.57 4.92 8.67
N TYR A 186 2.32 5.24 7.40
CA TYR A 186 3.28 5.78 6.44
C TYR A 186 2.66 6.97 5.72
N VAL A 187 3.24 8.15 5.91
CA VAL A 187 2.73 9.42 5.38
C VAL A 187 3.54 9.85 4.17
N LEU A 188 2.84 10.02 3.06
CA LEU A 188 3.29 10.77 1.89
C LEU A 188 2.70 12.18 1.97
N CYS A 189 3.49 13.21 1.76
CA CYS A 189 2.96 14.58 1.83
C CYS A 189 3.68 15.55 0.90
N SER A 190 3.09 16.71 0.66
CA SER A 190 3.80 17.78 -0.05
C SER A 190 4.92 18.39 0.80
N SER A 191 5.82 19.13 0.16
CA SER A 191 6.94 19.80 0.84
C SER A 191 6.48 20.84 1.87
N ALA A 192 5.32 21.47 1.65
CA ALA A 192 4.70 22.38 2.60
C ALA A 192 4.28 21.63 3.88
N THR A 193 3.61 20.49 3.73
CA THR A 193 3.22 19.62 4.85
C THR A 193 4.45 19.07 5.58
N ALA A 194 5.48 18.62 4.85
CA ALA A 194 6.74 18.14 5.42
C ALA A 194 7.53 19.20 6.20
N SER A 195 7.23 20.48 5.98
CA SER A 195 7.79 21.60 6.75
C SER A 195 7.00 21.88 8.03
N ALA A 196 5.75 21.43 8.11
CA ALA A 196 4.84 21.63 9.25
C ALA A 196 4.80 20.42 10.20
N THR A 197 5.04 19.21 9.69
CA THR A 197 5.01 17.96 10.47
C THR A 197 5.95 16.90 9.87
N THR A 198 5.99 15.71 10.47
CA THR A 198 6.81 14.58 10.00
C THR A 198 6.05 13.79 8.94
N CYS A 199 6.69 13.56 7.79
CA CYS A 199 6.25 12.60 6.79
C CYS A 199 7.42 11.69 6.41
N GLN A 200 7.15 10.45 6.05
CA GLN A 200 8.18 9.50 5.61
C GLN A 200 8.64 9.76 4.19
N GLN A 201 7.78 10.38 3.36
CA GLN A 201 8.11 10.71 1.98
C GLN A 201 7.46 12.02 1.55
N SER A 202 8.20 12.83 0.78
CA SER A 202 7.71 14.08 0.19
C SER A 202 8.00 14.14 -1.31
N PRO A 203 7.17 13.51 -2.17
CA PRO A 203 7.37 13.55 -3.62
C PRO A 203 7.20 14.97 -4.15
N SER A 204 8.06 15.39 -5.08
CA SER A 204 8.01 16.75 -5.65
C SER A 204 6.77 17.03 -6.51
N SER A 205 6.05 16.00 -6.95
CA SER A 205 4.83 16.09 -7.76
C SER A 205 3.55 15.75 -6.99
N MET A 206 3.61 15.64 -5.66
CA MET A 206 2.42 15.37 -4.84
C MET A 206 1.55 16.63 -4.74
N SER A 207 0.64 16.76 -5.70
CA SER A 207 -0.35 17.82 -5.81
C SER A 207 -1.64 17.19 -6.27
N PHE A 208 -2.64 17.20 -5.41
CA PHE A 208 -4.01 16.79 -5.70
C PHE A 208 -4.95 17.79 -5.04
N ASN A 209 -6.17 17.89 -5.56
CA ASN A 209 -7.24 18.68 -4.99
C ASN A 209 -8.50 17.81 -4.82
N GLY A 210 -9.57 18.39 -4.27
CA GLY A 210 -10.82 17.69 -3.99
C GLY A 210 -11.40 16.82 -5.12
N ASN A 211 -11.10 17.06 -6.40
CA ASN A 211 -11.61 16.25 -7.53
C ASN A 211 -10.63 15.20 -8.08
N ASP A 212 -9.53 14.92 -7.38
CA ASP A 212 -8.47 13.99 -7.80
C ASP A 212 -8.49 12.67 -7.02
N ALA A 213 -8.44 11.54 -7.74
CA ALA A 213 -8.55 10.21 -7.14
C ALA A 213 -7.17 9.64 -6.78
N GLN A 214 -7.10 8.94 -5.65
CA GLN A 214 -5.88 8.33 -5.12
C GLN A 214 -6.11 6.84 -4.92
N VAL A 215 -5.22 5.99 -5.44
CA VAL A 215 -5.37 4.54 -5.39
C VAL A 215 -4.13 3.91 -4.76
N LEU A 216 -4.29 3.28 -3.60
CA LEU A 216 -3.24 2.50 -2.98
C LEU A 216 -3.16 1.14 -3.66
N LYS A 217 -1.99 0.79 -4.18
CA LYS A 217 -1.76 -0.48 -4.89
C LYS A 217 -0.54 -1.18 -4.33
N CYS A 218 -0.55 -2.52 -4.39
CA CYS A 218 0.67 -3.31 -4.30
C CYS A 218 0.75 -4.29 -5.46
N GLY A 219 1.77 -4.14 -6.30
CA GLY A 219 1.82 -4.77 -7.61
C GLY A 219 0.61 -4.38 -8.47
N ALA A 220 -0.19 -5.39 -8.86
CA ALA A 220 -1.41 -5.19 -9.65
C ALA A 220 -2.68 -5.02 -8.80
N ASN A 221 -2.61 -5.32 -7.50
CA ASN A 221 -3.76 -5.33 -6.61
C ASN A 221 -4.07 -3.92 -6.12
N VAL A 222 -5.34 -3.54 -6.14
CA VAL A 222 -5.85 -2.34 -5.46
C VAL A 222 -6.14 -2.71 -4.01
N MET A 223 -5.62 -1.91 -3.09
CA MET A 223 -5.79 -2.10 -1.64
C MET A 223 -6.85 -1.14 -1.10
N ASP A 224 -6.82 0.11 -1.55
CA ASP A 224 -7.76 1.13 -1.13
C ASP A 224 -7.88 2.25 -2.18
N VAL A 225 -9.00 2.97 -2.17
CA VAL A 225 -9.33 4.02 -3.12
C VAL A 225 -9.95 5.22 -2.40
N ILE A 226 -9.50 6.41 -2.75
CA ILE A 226 -10.18 7.68 -2.48
C ILE A 226 -10.59 8.26 -3.83
N GLY A 227 -11.88 8.53 -4.00
CA GLY A 227 -12.46 8.98 -5.27
C GLY A 227 -12.84 7.82 -6.20
N GLN A 228 -13.02 8.10 -7.48
CA GLN A 228 -13.51 7.11 -8.46
C GLN A 228 -12.73 7.25 -9.78
N LEU A 229 -12.12 6.16 -10.25
CA LEU A 229 -11.33 6.19 -11.48
C LEU A 229 -12.21 6.44 -12.71
N GLY A 230 -11.67 7.24 -13.63
CA GLY A 230 -12.36 7.64 -14.86
C GLY A 230 -13.49 8.67 -14.65
N THR A 231 -13.69 9.13 -13.41
CA THR A 231 -14.66 10.18 -13.07
C THR A 231 -13.93 11.37 -12.46
N ALA A 232 -14.25 12.57 -12.95
CA ALA A 232 -13.79 13.83 -12.38
C ALA A 232 -15.03 14.63 -11.96
N PRO A 233 -15.36 14.70 -10.66
CA PRO A 233 -16.39 15.62 -10.21
C PRO A 233 -15.93 17.07 -10.46
N ALA A 234 -16.87 18.01 -10.47
CA ALA A 234 -16.54 19.42 -10.72
C ALA A 234 -15.62 20.01 -9.64
N ASN A 235 -15.79 19.57 -8.37
CA ASN A 235 -15.05 20.11 -7.23
C ASN A 235 -14.61 19.03 -6.24
N TYR A 236 -15.50 18.09 -5.89
CA TYR A 236 -15.26 17.11 -4.83
C TYR A 236 -16.13 15.87 -4.96
N TRP A 237 -15.73 14.80 -4.27
CA TRP A 237 -16.60 13.69 -3.91
C TRP A 237 -17.29 13.93 -2.57
N GLY A 238 -18.43 13.25 -2.38
CA GLY A 238 -19.23 13.33 -1.16
C GLY A 238 -20.31 14.41 -1.18
N THR A 239 -20.91 14.62 -0.01
CA THR A 239 -21.97 15.60 0.22
C THR A 239 -21.66 16.37 1.50
N PRO A 240 -21.77 17.71 1.52
CA PRO A 240 -21.54 18.48 2.72
C PRO A 240 -22.32 17.94 3.94
N PRO A 241 -21.68 17.83 5.11
CA PRO A 241 -20.37 18.38 5.45
C PRO A 241 -19.17 17.48 5.10
N ASN A 242 -19.36 16.27 4.59
CA ASN A 242 -18.28 15.32 4.33
C ASN A 242 -17.90 15.35 2.85
N THR A 243 -16.85 16.09 2.52
CA THR A 243 -16.36 16.27 1.13
C THR A 243 -14.84 16.19 1.07
N THR A 244 -14.28 15.91 -0.11
CA THR A 244 -12.83 15.85 -0.33
C THR A 244 -12.17 17.20 -0.59
N GLN A 245 -12.93 18.25 -0.91
CA GLN A 245 -12.41 19.61 -1.09
C GLN A 245 -12.39 20.36 0.24
N ASP A 246 -11.29 21.04 0.52
CA ASP A 246 -10.96 21.83 1.69
C ASP A 246 -11.20 21.09 3.01
N HIS A 247 -10.85 19.81 3.06
CA HIS A 247 -11.02 18.96 4.24
C HIS A 247 -9.86 17.99 4.47
N THR A 248 -9.60 17.74 5.74
CA THR A 248 -8.92 16.54 6.19
C THR A 248 -9.96 15.45 6.45
N LEU A 249 -9.82 14.29 5.81
CA LEU A 249 -10.65 13.11 6.05
C LEU A 249 -9.84 12.09 6.85
N ARG A 250 -10.38 11.63 7.98
CA ARG A 250 -9.80 10.56 8.79
C ARG A 250 -10.68 9.33 8.71
N ARG A 251 -10.08 8.19 8.40
CA ARG A 251 -10.80 6.92 8.33
C ARG A 251 -11.33 6.59 9.72
N LYS A 252 -12.53 6.03 9.81
CA LYS A 252 -13.10 5.58 11.09
C LYS A 252 -12.35 4.35 11.57
N CYS A 253 -12.04 4.28 12.87
CA CYS A 253 -11.28 3.19 13.48
C CYS A 253 -11.88 1.79 13.33
N SER A 254 -13.19 1.68 13.06
CA SER A 254 -13.84 0.41 12.81
C SER A 254 -13.54 -0.16 11.41
N ILE A 255 -12.96 0.63 10.51
CA ILE A 255 -12.67 0.23 9.13
C ILE A 255 -11.25 -0.34 9.08
N THR A 256 -11.15 -1.63 8.81
CA THR A 256 -9.87 -2.36 8.78
C THR A 256 -9.54 -2.94 7.41
N GLN A 257 -10.39 -2.68 6.41
CA GLN A 257 -10.23 -3.10 5.02
C GLN A 257 -10.50 -1.90 4.12
N GLY A 258 -9.67 -1.73 3.09
CA GLY A 258 -9.81 -0.65 2.13
C GLY A 258 -10.82 -0.98 1.04
N ASP A 259 -11.21 0.04 0.30
CA ASP A 259 -12.04 -0.12 -0.87
C ASP A 259 -11.19 -0.62 -2.06
N THR A 260 -11.41 -1.88 -2.44
CA THR A 260 -10.66 -2.51 -3.53
C THR A 260 -11.30 -2.29 -4.90
N ASN A 261 -12.48 -1.67 -4.96
CA ASN A 261 -13.16 -1.34 -6.20
C ASN A 261 -12.86 0.11 -6.56
N SER A 262 -12.21 0.32 -7.70
CA SER A 262 -11.83 1.67 -8.12
C SER A 262 -12.88 2.36 -9.00
N GLY A 263 -13.98 1.67 -9.31
CA GLY A 263 -14.98 2.10 -10.29
C GLY A 263 -16.33 2.46 -9.71
N ASP A 264 -16.60 2.18 -8.43
CA ASP A 264 -17.82 2.59 -7.73
C ASP A 264 -17.72 3.99 -7.14
N VAL A 265 -18.87 4.47 -6.66
CA VAL A 265 -19.02 5.84 -6.16
C VAL A 265 -18.35 5.95 -4.81
N PHE A 266 -17.40 6.88 -4.69
CA PHE A 266 -16.83 7.25 -3.41
C PHE A 266 -17.74 8.23 -2.65
N ASP A 267 -18.23 7.80 -1.48
CA ASP A 267 -18.93 8.62 -0.51
C ASP A 267 -18.17 8.64 0.83
N PRO A 268 -17.44 9.72 1.16
CA PRO A 268 -16.66 9.79 2.38
C PRO A 268 -17.52 9.67 3.65
N ALA A 269 -18.82 10.00 3.61
CA ALA A 269 -19.67 9.94 4.81
C ALA A 269 -19.82 8.52 5.39
N VAL A 270 -19.61 7.49 4.58
CA VAL A 270 -19.74 6.09 4.99
C VAL A 270 -18.61 5.70 5.94
N GLU A 271 -17.36 5.98 5.58
CA GLU A 271 -16.18 5.39 6.22
C GLU A 271 -15.20 6.42 6.82
N TRP A 272 -15.45 7.71 6.61
CA TRP A 272 -14.56 8.80 7.01
C TRP A 272 -15.29 9.80 7.90
N ASP A 273 -14.53 10.40 8.82
CA ASP A 273 -14.88 11.61 9.54
C ASP A 273 -14.17 12.80 8.88
N ALA A 274 -14.89 13.91 8.70
CA ALA A 274 -14.36 15.09 8.02
C ALA A 274 -14.02 16.22 9.01
N PHE A 275 -12.86 16.81 8.81
CA PHE A 275 -12.29 17.92 9.57
C PHE A 275 -11.97 19.07 8.61
N GLY A 276 -11.81 20.29 9.14
CA GLY A 276 -11.52 21.45 8.31
C GLY A 276 -10.19 21.33 7.56
N ALA A 277 -10.06 22.12 6.49
CA ALA A 277 -8.81 22.25 5.73
C ALA A 277 -7.59 22.46 6.64
N ASP A 278 -6.45 21.93 6.19
CA ASP A 278 -5.14 22.06 6.83
C ASP A 278 -5.05 21.46 8.26
N ASP A 279 -6.02 20.64 8.69
CA ASP A 279 -5.95 19.93 9.97
C ASP A 279 -4.94 18.77 9.87
N LEU A 280 -3.79 18.92 10.54
CA LEU A 280 -2.73 17.92 10.63
C LEU A 280 -2.66 17.24 12.02
N THR A 281 -3.64 17.46 12.89
CA THR A 281 -3.53 17.11 14.32
C THR A 281 -3.34 15.63 14.60
N ASP A 282 -3.87 14.76 13.74
CA ASP A 282 -3.72 13.31 13.86
C ASP A 282 -2.85 12.67 12.78
N LEU A 283 -2.22 13.46 11.90
CA LEU A 283 -1.35 12.93 10.87
C LEU A 283 -0.13 12.23 11.49
N GLY A 284 0.09 10.98 11.10
CA GLY A 284 1.11 10.09 11.66
C GLY A 284 0.58 9.11 12.70
N LYS A 285 -0.73 9.09 13.01
CA LYS A 285 -1.35 8.14 13.94
C LYS A 285 -2.78 7.78 13.51
N HIS A 286 -3.19 6.56 13.80
CA HIS A 286 -4.56 6.11 13.53
C HIS A 286 -5.05 5.22 14.67
N CYS A 287 -6.09 5.69 15.35
CA CYS A 287 -6.79 4.95 16.43
C CYS A 287 -5.96 4.68 17.69
N GLU A 288 -4.94 5.49 17.93
CA GLU A 288 -4.03 5.45 19.09
C GLU A 288 -3.92 6.81 19.80
#